data_AF-A0A4P6YSY6-F1
#
_entry.id   AF-A0A4P6YSY6-F1
#
_cell.length_a   1.000
_cell.length_b   1.000
_cell.length_c   1.000
_cell.angle_alpha   90.00
_cell.angle_beta   90.00
_cell.angle_gamma   90.00
#
_symmetry.space_group_name_H-M   'P 1'
#
loop_
_entity.id
_entity.type
_entity.pdbx_description
1 polymer ?
#
loop_
_entity_poly.entity_id
_entity_poly.type
_entity_poly.pdbx_seq_one_letter_code
_entity_poly.pdbx_strand_id
1 'polypeptide(L)'
;MIKATGISWTHVFDYKSKTTRKEYLLAWVGNILIYLIGGMFLLPMVTAWIEYPFHITENARMVGAYVEAIVIVTAFALIQISLNVRRLRDVGMSPWLGLLMILFPISWIFFVAIAFIPSKSSKK
;
A
#
# COMPACT_ATOMS: atom_id res chain seq x y z
N MET A 1 12.87 8.07 -3.43
CA MET A 1 11.88 6.98 -3.44
C MET A 1 11.98 6.16 -2.16
N ILE A 2 13.07 5.42 -1.97
CA ILE A 2 13.31 4.55 -0.79
C ILE A 2 13.00 5.24 0.55
N LYS A 3 13.51 6.46 0.77
CA LYS A 3 13.24 7.22 2.01
C LYS A 3 11.75 7.50 2.24
N ALA A 4 11.01 7.91 1.20
CA ALA A 4 9.59 8.21 1.32
C ALA A 4 8.77 6.94 1.58
N THR A 5 9.12 5.85 0.92
CA THR A 5 8.54 4.53 1.17
C THR A 5 8.84 4.07 2.59
N GLY A 6 10.09 4.14 3.06
CA GLY A 6 10.45 3.78 4.43
C GLY A 6 9.71 4.59 5.49
N ILE A 7 9.51 5.90 5.28
CA ILE A 7 8.68 6.75 6.15
C ILE A 7 7.23 6.26 6.17
N SER A 8 6.71 5.83 5.01
CA SER A 8 5.34 5.33 4.92
C SER A 8 5.12 4.06 5.74
N TRP A 9 6.10 3.15 5.71
CA TRP A 9 6.09 1.88 6.45
C TRP A 9 6.36 2.05 7.95
N THR A 10 7.15 3.05 8.34
CA THR A 10 7.41 3.34 9.77
C THR A 10 6.28 4.14 10.42
N HIS A 11 5.56 4.95 9.64
CA HIS A 11 4.45 5.78 10.08
C HIS A 11 3.08 5.24 9.61
N VAL A 12 2.90 3.91 9.52
CA VAL A 12 1.63 3.32 9.06
C VAL A 12 0.47 3.71 9.97
N PHE A 13 0.66 3.68 11.28
CA PHE A 13 -0.38 4.04 12.24
C PHE A 13 -0.38 5.53 12.64
N ASP A 14 0.50 6.33 12.03
CA ASP A 14 0.50 7.77 12.22
C ASP A 14 -0.31 8.44 11.10
N TYR A 15 -1.53 8.81 11.44
CA TYR A 15 -2.44 9.50 10.54
C TYR A 15 -2.33 11.03 10.61
N LYS A 16 -1.56 11.57 11.56
CA LYS A 16 -1.51 13.03 11.84
C LYS A 16 -0.36 13.72 11.10
N SER A 17 0.68 12.99 10.71
CA SER A 17 1.78 13.55 9.94
C SER A 17 1.33 14.08 8.57
N LYS A 18 2.08 15.08 8.09
CA LYS A 18 1.90 15.65 6.75
C LYS A 18 2.80 14.92 5.77
N THR A 19 2.31 14.71 4.57
CA THR A 19 3.05 14.09 3.47
C THR A 19 3.05 15.05 2.28
N THR A 20 4.23 15.53 1.91
CA THR A 20 4.33 16.40 0.73
C THR A 20 3.89 15.63 -0.52
N ARG A 21 3.44 16.34 -1.56
CA ARG A 21 3.01 15.72 -2.82
C ARG A 21 4.08 14.77 -3.40
N LYS A 22 5.34 15.20 -3.38
CA LYS A 22 6.46 14.41 -3.90
C LYS A 22 6.70 13.17 -3.06
N GLU A 23 6.63 13.27 -1.73
CA GLU A 23 6.77 12.12 -0.83
C GLU A 23 5.62 11.12 -1.02
N TYR A 24 4.39 11.61 -1.15
CA TYR A 24 3.22 10.77 -1.39
C TYR A 24 3.36 9.98 -2.69
N LEU A 25 3.69 10.64 -3.81
CA LEU A 25 3.89 9.96 -5.09
C LEU A 25 5.02 8.94 -5.05
N LEU A 26 6.16 9.31 -4.45
CA LEU A 26 7.31 8.42 -4.32
C LEU A 26 7.02 7.22 -3.41
N ALA A 27 6.26 7.43 -2.34
CA ALA A 27 5.80 6.37 -1.44
C ALA A 27 4.81 5.44 -2.14
N TRP A 28 3.84 5.99 -2.86
CA TRP A 28 2.82 5.23 -3.58
C TRP A 28 3.45 4.35 -4.66
N VAL A 29 4.33 4.92 -5.50
CA VAL A 29 5.10 4.17 -6.51
C VAL A 29 6.00 3.13 -5.85
N GLY A 30 6.70 3.50 -4.77
CA GLY A 30 7.55 2.55 -4.05
C GLY A 30 6.77 1.37 -3.46
N ASN A 31 5.59 1.61 -2.88
CA ASN A 31 4.73 0.55 -2.36
C ASN A 31 4.22 -0.38 -3.48
N ILE A 32 3.87 0.17 -4.65
CA ILE A 32 3.51 -0.64 -5.82
C ILE A 32 4.70 -1.51 -6.24
N LEU A 33 5.91 -0.95 -6.31
CA LEU A 33 7.09 -1.74 -6.67
C LEU A 33 7.41 -2.84 -5.66
N ILE A 34 7.29 -2.57 -4.35
CA ILE A 34 7.47 -3.61 -3.32
C ILE A 34 6.39 -4.67 -3.45
N TYR A 35 5.13 -4.31 -3.72
CA TYR A 35 4.05 -5.26 -3.93
C TYR A 35 4.30 -6.14 -5.16
N LEU A 36 4.65 -5.54 -6.30
CA LEU A 36 4.91 -6.26 -7.54
C LEU A 36 6.12 -7.18 -7.37
N ILE A 37 7.27 -6.65 -6.93
CA ILE A 37 8.52 -7.43 -6.83
C ILE A 37 8.46 -8.40 -5.65
N GLY A 38 8.20 -7.88 -4.45
CA GLY A 38 8.21 -8.65 -3.22
C GLY A 38 7.01 -9.58 -3.10
N GLY A 39 5.80 -9.05 -3.29
CA GLY A 39 4.56 -9.80 -3.09
C GLY A 39 4.21 -10.73 -4.24
N MET A 40 4.38 -10.33 -5.51
CA MET A 40 3.96 -11.17 -6.65
C MET A 40 5.06 -12.09 -7.19
N PHE A 41 6.35 -11.76 -7.00
CA PHE A 41 7.44 -12.58 -7.54
C PHE A 41 8.27 -13.26 -6.46
N LEU A 42 8.84 -12.49 -5.52
CA LEU A 42 9.78 -13.04 -4.55
C LEU A 42 9.11 -13.96 -3.53
N LEU A 43 7.98 -13.55 -2.95
CA LEU A 43 7.34 -14.35 -1.91
C LEU A 43 6.81 -15.70 -2.42
N PRO A 44 6.10 -15.78 -3.57
CA PRO A 44 5.70 -17.06 -4.14
C PRO A 44 6.88 -17.96 -4.52
N MET A 45 8.00 -17.36 -4.94
CA MET A 45 9.22 -18.11 -5.22
C MET A 45 9.82 -18.71 -3.94
N VAL A 46 9.85 -17.94 -2.84
CA VAL A 46 10.33 -18.41 -1.54
C VAL A 46 9.41 -19.48 -0.96
N THR A 47 8.09 -19.29 -1.02
CA THR A 47 7.13 -20.30 -0.52
C THR A 47 7.22 -21.59 -1.31
N ALA A 48 7.31 -21.53 -2.65
CA ALA A 48 7.54 -22.71 -3.48
C ALA A 48 8.85 -23.45 -3.14
N TRP A 49 9.94 -22.71 -2.88
CA TRP A 49 11.21 -23.30 -2.45
C TRP A 49 11.11 -24.01 -1.09
N ILE A 50 10.37 -23.43 -0.14
CA ILE A 50 10.14 -24.01 1.18
C ILE A 50 9.26 -25.24 1.07
N GLU A 51 8.20 -25.22 0.26
CA GLU A 51 7.22 -26.30 0.13
C GLU A 51 7.75 -27.52 -0.64
N TYR A 52 8.67 -27.30 -1.59
CA TYR A 52 9.24 -28.35 -2.45
C TYR A 52 9.69 -29.63 -1.70
N PRO A 53 10.50 -29.55 -0.63
CA PRO A 53 10.95 -30.74 0.10
C PRO A 53 9.85 -31.46 0.91
N PHE A 54 8.70 -30.84 1.16
CA PHE A 54 7.66 -31.40 2.04
C PHE A 54 6.53 -32.11 1.30
N HIS A 55 6.59 -32.21 -0.03
CA HIS A 55 5.56 -32.86 -0.86
C HIS A 55 4.13 -32.40 -0.51
N ILE A 56 3.96 -31.10 -0.27
CA ILE A 56 2.66 -30.49 0.05
C ILE A 56 1.66 -30.78 -1.07
N THR A 57 0.44 -31.19 -0.70
CA THR A 57 -0.61 -31.46 -1.68
C THR A 57 -1.03 -30.19 -2.41
N GLU A 58 -1.53 -30.32 -3.64
CA GLU A 58 -1.98 -29.17 -4.43
C GLU A 58 -3.06 -28.35 -3.72
N ASN A 59 -4.01 -29.01 -3.06
CA ASN A 59 -5.05 -28.34 -2.27
C ASN A 59 -4.46 -27.52 -1.12
N ALA A 60 -3.49 -28.06 -0.39
CA ALA A 60 -2.83 -27.33 0.70
C ALA A 60 -2.03 -26.13 0.16
N ARG A 61 -1.36 -26.27 -0.99
CA ARG A 61 -0.67 -25.18 -1.66
C ARG A 61 -1.62 -24.06 -2.10
N MET A 62 -2.78 -24.42 -2.66
CA MET A 62 -3.80 -23.42 -3.03
C MET A 62 -4.31 -22.65 -1.81
N VAL A 63 -4.64 -23.35 -0.72
CA VAL A 63 -5.06 -22.69 0.53
C VAL A 63 -3.96 -21.76 1.06
N GLY A 64 -2.70 -22.23 1.06
CA GLY A 64 -1.55 -21.42 1.43
C GLY A 64 -1.44 -20.14 0.60
N ALA A 65 -1.55 -20.26 -0.72
CA ALA A 65 -1.50 -19.12 -1.64
C ALA A 65 -2.64 -18.11 -1.41
N TYR A 66 -3.86 -18.57 -1.10
CA TYR A 66 -4.96 -17.67 -0.76
C TYR A 66 -4.74 -16.93 0.56
N VAL A 67 -4.25 -17.63 1.59
CA VAL A 67 -3.94 -17.03 2.89
C VAL A 67 -2.81 -16.00 2.73
N GLU A 68 -1.75 -16.36 2.01
CA GLU A 68 -0.64 -15.47 1.66
C GLU A 68 -1.16 -14.22 0.95
N ALA A 69 -1.96 -14.37 -0.11
CA ALA A 69 -2.52 -13.26 -0.86
C ALA A 69 -3.36 -12.32 0.03
N ILE A 70 -4.21 -12.86 0.90
CA ILE A 70 -5.03 -12.07 1.84
C ILE A 70 -4.14 -11.26 2.79
N VAL A 71 -3.10 -11.89 3.35
CA VAL A 71 -2.18 -11.23 4.29
C VAL A 71 -1.42 -10.11 3.60
N ILE A 72 -0.85 -10.36 2.41
CA ILE A 72 -0.14 -9.35 1.63
C ILE A 72 -1.09 -8.20 1.30
N VAL A 73 -2.23 -8.49 0.67
CA VAL A 73 -3.18 -7.45 0.23
C VAL A 73 -3.61 -6.58 1.42
N THR A 74 -3.88 -7.19 2.57
CA THR A 74 -4.28 -6.47 3.78
C THR A 74 -3.15 -5.59 4.31
N ALA A 75 -1.91 -6.09 4.38
CA ALA A 75 -0.76 -5.32 4.84
C ALA A 75 -0.52 -4.08 3.96
N PHE A 76 -0.54 -4.25 2.64
CA PHE A 76 -0.39 -3.14 1.69
C PHE A 76 -1.58 -2.19 1.72
N ALA A 77 -2.80 -2.68 1.88
CA ALA A 77 -3.98 -1.84 2.00
C ALA A 77 -3.89 -0.90 3.21
N LEU A 78 -3.45 -1.40 4.38
CA LEU A 78 -3.29 -0.58 5.59
C LEU A 78 -2.29 0.56 5.38
N ILE A 79 -1.16 0.28 4.75
CA ILE A 79 -0.12 1.28 4.45
C ILE A 79 -0.68 2.34 3.49
N GLN A 80 -1.39 1.91 2.45
CA GLN A 80 -1.95 2.82 1.45
C GLN A 80 -3.09 3.67 2.02
N ILE A 81 -3.98 3.10 2.84
CA ILE A 81 -5.03 3.84 3.55
C ILE A 81 -4.41 4.92 4.43
N SER A 82 -3.35 4.58 5.19
CA SER A 82 -2.63 5.55 6.02
C SER A 82 -2.08 6.74 5.21
N LEU A 83 -1.40 6.46 4.10
CA LEU A 83 -0.86 7.50 3.22
C LEU A 83 -1.95 8.37 2.62
N ASN A 84 -3.05 7.74 2.19
CA ASN A 84 -4.19 8.42 1.60
C ASN A 84 -4.90 9.33 2.60
N VAL A 85 -5.08 8.88 3.84
CA VAL A 85 -5.65 9.69 4.92
C VAL A 85 -4.79 10.93 5.20
N ARG A 86 -3.47 10.77 5.28
CA ARG A 86 -2.53 11.91 5.44
C ARG A 86 -2.65 12.89 4.28
N ARG A 87 -2.68 12.37 3.05
CA ARG A 87 -2.81 13.18 1.85
C ARG A 87 -4.13 13.94 1.78
N LEU A 88 -5.24 13.29 2.13
CA LEU A 88 -6.56 13.91 2.20
C LEU A 88 -6.57 15.07 3.21
N ARG A 89 -5.98 14.87 4.39
CA ARG A 89 -5.83 15.93 5.41
C ARG A 89 -5.00 17.11 4.89
N ASP A 90 -3.91 16.85 4.18
CA ASP A 90 -3.06 17.91 3.62
C ASP A 90 -3.75 18.75 2.53
N VAL A 91 -4.71 18.16 1.83
CA VAL A 91 -5.56 18.85 0.84
C VAL A 91 -6.79 19.49 1.52
N GLY A 92 -7.00 19.23 2.82
CA GLY A 92 -8.15 19.72 3.59
C GLY A 92 -9.46 19.03 3.20
N MET A 93 -9.39 17.76 2.81
CA MET A 93 -10.54 16.88 2.56
C MET A 93 -10.79 15.96 3.76
N SER A 94 -11.99 15.39 3.83
CA SER A 94 -12.37 14.48 4.92
C SER A 94 -11.49 13.21 4.91
N PRO A 95 -10.86 12.84 6.05
CA PRO A 95 -10.10 11.60 6.20
C PRO A 95 -10.89 10.33 5.86
N TRP A 96 -12.21 10.37 6.06
CA TRP A 96 -13.10 9.23 5.83
C TRP A 96 -13.17 8.83 4.36
N LEU A 97 -12.82 9.73 3.43
CA LEU A 97 -12.67 9.39 2.02
C LEU A 97 -11.55 8.36 1.79
N GLY A 98 -10.65 8.18 2.76
CA GLY A 98 -9.66 7.09 2.78
C GLY A 98 -10.29 5.70 2.68
N LEU A 99 -11.51 5.51 3.20
CA LEU A 99 -12.25 4.25 3.14
C LEU A 99 -12.67 3.87 1.72
N LEU A 100 -12.69 4.83 0.78
CA LEU A 100 -12.94 4.52 -0.64
C LEU A 100 -11.92 3.50 -1.16
N MET A 101 -10.73 3.37 -0.57
CA MET A 101 -9.75 2.33 -0.92
C MET A 101 -10.32 0.91 -0.88
N ILE A 102 -11.34 0.63 -0.07
CA ILE A 102 -12.01 -0.68 -0.01
C ILE A 102 -12.73 -0.98 -1.34
N LEU A 103 -13.23 0.05 -2.04
CA LEU A 103 -13.90 -0.05 -3.34
C LEU A 103 -12.88 -0.11 -4.49
N PHE A 104 -12.03 -1.12 -4.45
CA PHE A 104 -11.12 -1.43 -5.56
C PHE A 104 -11.92 -1.82 -6.81
N PRO A 105 -11.55 -1.39 -8.04
CA PRO A 105 -10.42 -0.54 -8.42
C PRO A 105 -10.76 0.96 -8.58
N ILE A 106 -12.04 1.34 -8.50
CA ILE A 106 -12.53 2.71 -8.79
C ILE A 106 -11.81 3.75 -7.91
N SER A 107 -11.47 3.36 -6.69
CA SER A 107 -10.73 4.18 -5.74
C SER A 107 -9.36 4.64 -6.23
N TRP A 108 -8.67 3.87 -7.08
CA TRP A 108 -7.33 4.21 -7.53
C TRP A 108 -7.29 5.50 -8.34
N ILE A 109 -8.26 5.70 -9.23
CA ILE A 109 -8.34 6.91 -10.06
C ILE A 109 -8.52 8.15 -9.17
N PHE A 110 -9.35 8.04 -8.13
CA PHE A 110 -9.58 9.12 -7.18
C PHE A 110 -8.30 9.49 -6.40
N PHE A 111 -7.55 8.52 -5.89
CA PHE A 111 -6.33 8.79 -5.13
C PHE A 111 -5.14 9.21 -5.99
N VAL A 112 -5.10 8.78 -7.26
CA VAL A 112 -4.19 9.32 -8.25
C VAL A 112 -4.52 10.79 -8.51
N ALA A 113 -5.79 11.16 -8.70
CA ALA A 113 -6.20 12.55 -8.88
C ALA A 113 -5.80 13.44 -7.69
N ILE A 114 -6.02 12.97 -6.45
CA ILE A 114 -5.60 13.67 -5.22
C ILE A 114 -4.07 13.88 -5.15
N ALA A 115 -3.29 12.99 -5.75
CA ALA A 115 -1.84 13.13 -5.84
C ALA A 115 -1.41 14.40 -6.59
N PHE A 116 -2.23 14.90 -7.51
CA PHE A 116 -1.92 16.09 -8.32
C PHE A 116 -2.42 17.40 -7.70
N ILE A 117 -3.36 17.34 -6.76
CA ILE A 117 -3.88 18.53 -6.09
C ILE A 117 -2.76 19.18 -5.24
N PRO A 118 -2.56 20.50 -5.22
CA PRO A 118 -1.57 21.14 -4.36
C PRO A 118 -1.97 21.07 -2.87
N SER A 119 -1.00 20.99 -1.95
CA SER A 119 -1.26 21.01 -0.51
C SER A 119 -1.73 22.39 -0.06
N LYS A 120 -2.78 22.46 0.78
CA LYS A 120 -3.23 23.75 1.35
C LYS A 120 -2.26 24.29 2.40
N SER A 121 -1.37 23.45 2.95
CA SER A 121 -0.39 23.82 3.98
C SER A 121 0.80 24.67 3.49
N SER A 122 0.97 24.94 2.19
CA SER A 122 2.06 25.80 1.68
C SER A 122 1.64 27.25 1.42
N LYS A 123 0.47 27.66 1.92
CA LYS A 123 -0.06 29.04 1.80
C LYS A 123 -0.05 29.80 3.14
N LYS A 124 0.81 29.42 4.08
CA LYS A 124 1.12 30.23 5.27
C LYS A 124 2.60 30.57 5.26
#